data_AF-A0A835I8L0-F1
#
_entry.id   AF-A0A835I8L0-F1
#
_cell.length_a   1.000
_cell.length_b   1.000
_cell.length_c   1.000
_cell.angle_alpha   90.00
_cell.angle_beta   90.00
_cell.angle_gamma   90.00
#
_symmetry.space_group_name_H-M   'P 1'
#
loop_
_entity.id
_entity.type
_entity.pdbx_description
1 polymer ?
#
loop_
_entity_poly.entity_id
_entity_poly.type
_entity_poly.pdbx_seq_one_letter_code
_entity_poly.pdbx_strand_id
1 'polypeptide(L)'
;MASKQMLIIFAVVMAISVLPMITLAKTFTVGDGQGWTTGFDYQAWAKDKKIRVGDTLVFKYSKGAHNVQKVDGNGFDKCIKPSLNEALTTGNDAIRLTSIGKKKWYICGVGNHCRGEVRN
;
A
#
# COMPACT_ATOMS: atom_id res chain seq x y z
N MET A 1 37.61 -15.77 -32.55
CA MET A 1 38.23 -15.46 -31.23
C MET A 1 37.60 -14.17 -30.74
N ALA A 2 36.94 -14.16 -29.58
CA ALA A 2 36.37 -12.92 -29.05
C ALA A 2 37.52 -11.97 -28.66
N SER A 3 37.48 -10.74 -29.18
CA SER A 3 38.46 -9.69 -28.83
C SER A 3 38.36 -9.38 -27.33
N LYS A 4 39.50 -9.09 -26.68
CA LYS A 4 39.53 -8.63 -25.27
C LYS A 4 38.59 -7.45 -25.03
N GLN A 5 38.46 -6.54 -26.01
CA GLN A 5 37.52 -5.42 -25.92
C GLN A 5 36.06 -5.89 -25.91
N MET A 6 35.72 -6.90 -26.69
CA MET A 6 34.36 -7.46 -26.75
C MET A 6 33.99 -8.16 -25.44
N LEU A 7 34.94 -8.86 -24.81
CA LEU A 7 34.75 -9.49 -23.50
C LEU A 7 34.58 -8.45 -22.38
N ILE A 8 35.34 -7.35 -22.41
CA ILE A 8 35.21 -6.25 -21.44
C ILE A 8 33.84 -5.56 -21.58
N ILE A 9 33.41 -5.24 -22.80
CA ILE A 9 32.10 -4.64 -23.05
C ILE A 9 30.98 -5.55 -22.54
N PHE A 10 31.07 -6.85 -22.82
CA PHE A 10 30.07 -7.81 -22.38
C PHE A 10 30.01 -7.92 -20.84
N ALA A 11 31.16 -7.93 -20.16
CA ALA A 11 31.23 -7.95 -18.71
C ALA A 11 30.65 -6.67 -18.07
N VAL A 12 30.90 -5.50 -18.66
CA VAL A 12 30.36 -4.22 -18.18
C VAL A 12 28.84 -4.15 -18.37
N VAL A 13 28.32 -4.58 -19.52
CA VAL A 13 26.86 -4.63 -19.77
C VAL A 13 26.16 -5.59 -18.82
N MET A 14 26.75 -6.77 -18.58
CA MET A 14 26.26 -7.71 -17.56
C MET A 14 26.24 -7.07 -16.17
N ALA A 15 27.32 -6.43 -15.74
CA ALA A 15 27.41 -5.77 -14.43
C ALA A 15 26.35 -4.66 -14.23
N ILE A 16 26.06 -3.87 -15.27
CA ILE A 16 25.02 -2.82 -15.23
C ILE A 16 23.62 -3.43 -15.13
N SER A 17 23.36 -4.57 -15.77
CA SER A 17 22.06 -5.24 -15.75
C SER A 17 21.69 -5.86 -14.39
N VAL A 18 22.67 -6.11 -13.52
CA VAL A 18 22.47 -6.70 -12.18
C VAL A 18 22.37 -5.66 -11.06
N LEU A 19 22.47 -4.36 -11.37
CA LEU A 19 22.32 -3.32 -10.35
C LEU A 19 20.91 -3.40 -9.76
N PRO A 20 20.73 -3.71 -8.47
CA PRO A 20 19.44 -3.60 -7.84
C PRO A 20 19.01 -2.14 -7.94
N MET A 21 17.85 -1.88 -8.56
CA MET A 21 17.26 -0.54 -8.54
C MET A 21 17.07 -0.15 -7.07
N ILE A 22 17.86 0.81 -6.57
CA ILE A 22 17.67 1.39 -5.25
C ILE A 22 16.36 2.18 -5.31
N THR A 23 15.25 1.54 -4.96
CA THR A 23 13.97 2.23 -4.85
C THR A 23 13.87 2.83 -3.47
N LEU A 24 13.88 4.17 -3.38
CA LEU A 24 13.56 4.86 -2.13
C LEU A 24 12.14 4.51 -1.69
N ALA A 25 11.94 4.43 -0.37
CA ALA A 25 10.62 4.31 0.23
C ALA A 25 9.73 5.48 -0.22
N LYS A 26 8.53 5.16 -0.71
CA LYS A 26 7.53 6.12 -1.16
C LYS A 26 6.44 6.30 -0.11
N THR A 27 5.80 7.45 -0.16
CA THR A 27 4.60 7.74 0.63
C THR A 27 3.41 7.87 -0.31
N PHE A 28 2.35 7.11 -0.04
CA PHE A 28 1.10 7.14 -0.79
C PHE A 28 -0.03 7.66 0.10
N THR A 29 -0.71 8.70 -0.35
CA THR A 29 -1.98 9.12 0.30
C THR A 29 -3.09 8.21 -0.22
N VAL A 30 -3.73 7.45 0.67
CA VAL A 30 -4.78 6.52 0.29
C VAL A 30 -5.99 7.30 -0.23
N GLY A 31 -6.42 7.00 -1.46
CA GLY A 31 -7.46 7.74 -2.18
C GLY A 31 -6.99 9.04 -2.85
N ASP A 32 -5.68 9.31 -2.86
CA ASP A 32 -5.08 10.52 -3.44
C ASP A 32 -5.80 11.79 -2.94
N GLY A 33 -6.40 12.60 -3.83
CA GLY A 33 -7.12 13.82 -3.46
C GLY A 33 -8.45 13.58 -2.71
N GLN A 34 -9.04 12.39 -2.82
CA GLN A 34 -10.30 12.04 -2.16
C GLN A 34 -10.11 11.65 -0.70
N GLY A 35 -8.91 11.20 -0.32
CA GLY A 35 -8.61 10.71 1.02
C GLY A 35 -9.31 9.40 1.38
N TRP A 36 -9.44 9.16 2.68
CA TRP A 36 -10.08 7.97 3.26
C TRP A 36 -11.56 8.25 3.55
N THR A 37 -12.45 7.71 2.72
CA THR A 37 -13.88 8.02 2.66
C THR A 37 -14.69 6.84 2.12
N THR A 38 -16.01 6.90 2.23
CA THR A 38 -16.93 5.88 1.68
C THR A 38 -17.28 6.16 0.21
N GLY A 39 -17.68 5.14 -0.54
CA GLY A 39 -18.12 5.28 -1.93
C GLY A 39 -16.99 5.52 -2.95
N PHE A 40 -15.75 5.31 -2.55
CA PHE A 40 -14.57 5.38 -3.41
C PHE A 40 -14.03 3.98 -3.71
N ASP A 41 -13.54 3.77 -4.94
CA ASP A 41 -12.97 2.49 -5.39
C ASP A 41 -11.47 2.43 -5.08
N TYR A 42 -11.15 1.93 -3.88
CA TYR A 42 -9.76 1.77 -3.44
C TYR A 42 -9.01 0.66 -4.17
N GLN A 43 -9.70 -0.31 -4.77
CA GLN A 43 -9.06 -1.36 -5.54
C GLN A 43 -8.60 -0.83 -6.89
N ALA A 44 -9.42 -0.04 -7.58
CA ALA A 44 -9.03 0.68 -8.77
C ALA A 44 -7.87 1.66 -8.47
N TRP A 45 -7.96 2.40 -7.36
CA TRP A 45 -6.88 3.29 -6.91
C TRP A 45 -5.56 2.56 -6.62
N ALA A 46 -5.62 1.32 -6.11
CA ALA A 46 -4.41 0.55 -5.80
C ALA A 46 -3.81 -0.14 -7.04
N LYS A 47 -4.61 -0.40 -8.08
CA LYS A 47 -4.24 -1.25 -9.23
C LYS A 47 -3.04 -0.74 -10.03
N ASP A 48 -2.88 0.58 -10.14
CA ASP A 48 -1.79 1.20 -10.88
C ASP A 48 -0.58 1.54 -9.98
N LYS A 49 -0.69 1.34 -8.66
CA LYS A 49 0.36 1.70 -7.71
C LYS A 49 1.29 0.53 -7.42
N LYS A 50 2.58 0.75 -7.64
CA LYS A 50 3.64 -0.18 -7.24
C LYS A 50 4.01 0.02 -5.76
N ILE A 51 3.10 -0.35 -4.87
CA ILE A 51 3.29 -0.28 -3.41
C ILE A 51 4.14 -1.48 -2.95
N ARG A 52 5.21 -1.22 -2.21
CA ARG A 52 6.21 -2.22 -1.80
C ARG A 52 6.53 -2.12 -0.31
N VAL A 53 7.25 -3.12 0.19
CA VAL A 53 7.85 -3.05 1.54
C VAL A 53 8.81 -1.88 1.60
N GLY A 54 8.75 -1.12 2.69
CA GLY A 54 9.44 0.15 2.89
C GLY A 54 8.52 1.36 2.71
N ASP A 55 7.50 1.25 1.86
CA ASP A 55 6.58 2.36 1.58
C ASP A 55 5.66 2.67 2.77
N THR A 56 5.09 3.87 2.77
CA THR A 56 4.15 4.36 3.78
C THR A 56 2.81 4.68 3.15
N LEU A 57 1.72 4.17 3.75
CA LEU A 57 0.35 4.54 3.42
C LEU A 57 -0.12 5.61 4.41
N VAL A 58 -0.67 6.71 3.91
CA VAL A 58 -1.21 7.80 4.71
C VAL A 58 -2.71 7.88 4.49
N PHE A 59 -3.47 7.68 5.56
CA PHE A 59 -4.92 7.74 5.57
C PHE A 59 -5.35 9.10 6.14
N LYS A 60 -5.93 9.95 5.27
CA LYS A 60 -6.40 11.28 5.65
C LYS A 60 -7.93 11.32 5.68
N TYR A 61 -8.49 11.77 6.79
CA TYR A 61 -9.94 11.86 7.01
C TYR A 61 -10.27 12.80 8.17
N SER A 62 -11.51 13.29 8.23
CA SER A 62 -11.99 14.08 9.37
C SER A 62 -11.99 13.23 10.65
N LYS A 63 -11.28 13.67 11.69
CA LYS A 63 -11.20 12.96 12.97
C LYS A 63 -12.61 12.64 13.50
N GLY A 64 -12.83 11.39 13.89
CA GLY A 64 -14.13 10.89 14.36
C GLY A 64 -15.10 10.43 13.26
N ALA A 65 -14.90 10.83 12.00
CA ALA A 65 -15.73 10.36 10.88
C ALA A 65 -15.30 8.97 10.37
N HIS A 66 -13.99 8.70 10.39
CA HIS A 66 -13.43 7.42 9.99
C HIS A 66 -12.40 6.94 11.01
N ASN A 67 -11.91 5.73 10.78
CA ASN A 67 -10.77 5.13 11.46
C ASN A 67 -10.08 4.17 10.48
N VAL A 68 -8.91 3.69 10.86
CA VAL A 68 -8.15 2.69 10.10
C VAL A 68 -7.93 1.47 10.97
N GLN A 69 -8.48 0.34 10.56
CA GLN A 69 -8.25 -0.96 11.21
C GLN A 69 -7.57 -1.90 10.22
N LYS A 70 -6.47 -2.50 10.65
CA LYS A 70 -5.78 -3.53 9.88
C LYS A 70 -6.50 -4.86 10.06
N VAL A 71 -6.77 -5.55 8.95
CA VAL A 71 -7.45 -6.85 8.93
C VAL A 71 -6.70 -7.85 8.05
N ASP A 72 -7.18 -9.09 8.02
CA ASP A 72 -6.81 -10.07 7.01
C ASP A 72 -7.79 -10.04 5.81
N GLY A 73 -7.59 -10.92 4.82
CA GLY A 73 -8.46 -10.96 3.64
C GLY A 73 -9.92 -11.27 3.97
N ASN A 74 -10.16 -12.23 4.86
CA ASN A 74 -11.52 -12.60 5.29
C ASN A 74 -12.20 -11.44 6.04
N GLY A 75 -11.46 -10.70 6.87
CA GLY A 75 -11.96 -9.52 7.56
C GLY A 75 -12.24 -8.36 6.63
N PHE A 76 -11.45 -8.17 5.58
CA PHE A 76 -11.73 -7.22 4.51
C PHE A 76 -13.02 -7.59 3.77
N ASP A 77 -13.11 -8.83 3.27
CA ASP A 77 -14.24 -9.30 2.46
C ASP A 77 -15.56 -9.24 3.25
N LYS A 78 -15.57 -9.79 4.46
CA LYS A 78 -16.78 -9.90 5.31
C LYS A 78 -17.01 -8.68 6.20
N CYS A 79 -16.12 -7.69 6.16
CA CYS A 79 -16.16 -6.52 7.04
C CYS A 79 -16.14 -6.91 8.53
N ILE A 80 -15.29 -7.86 8.90
CA ILE A 80 -15.09 -8.27 10.30
C ILE A 80 -14.12 -7.27 10.94
N LYS A 81 -14.61 -6.58 11.96
CA LYS A 81 -13.90 -5.48 12.61
C LYS A 81 -13.14 -5.99 13.84
N PRO A 82 -11.85 -5.69 13.97
CA PRO A 82 -11.11 -5.86 15.22
C PRO A 82 -11.68 -4.99 16.35
N SER A 83 -11.14 -5.16 17.55
CA SER A 83 -11.47 -4.29 18.68
C SER A 83 -11.17 -2.82 18.35
N LEU A 84 -11.99 -1.89 18.85
CA LEU A 84 -11.78 -0.47 18.59
C LEU A 84 -10.45 0.05 19.15
N ASN A 85 -9.88 -0.62 20.15
CA ASN A 85 -8.58 -0.28 20.73
C ASN A 85 -7.42 -0.48 19.74
N GLU A 86 -7.64 -1.23 18.66
CA GLU A 86 -6.67 -1.46 17.59
C GLU A 86 -6.82 -0.45 16.43
N ALA A 87 -7.83 0.42 16.48
CA ALA A 87 -8.10 1.39 15.44
C ALA A 87 -7.18 2.61 15.56
N LEU A 88 -6.63 3.04 14.43
CA LEU A 88 -6.01 4.36 14.31
C LEU A 88 -7.11 5.39 14.05
N THR A 89 -7.07 6.51 14.75
CA THR A 89 -8.19 7.46 14.85
C THR A 89 -7.75 8.93 14.77
N THR A 90 -6.52 9.22 14.32
CA THR A 90 -5.99 10.59 14.37
C THR A 90 -6.56 11.50 13.29
N GLY A 91 -7.07 10.93 12.19
CA GLY A 91 -7.45 11.67 10.98
C GLY A 91 -6.30 11.84 9.98
N ASN A 92 -5.08 11.47 10.34
CA ASN A 92 -3.90 11.50 9.46
C ASN A 92 -2.94 10.36 9.85
N ASP A 93 -3.41 9.13 9.71
CA ASP A 93 -2.69 7.94 10.18
C ASP A 93 -1.70 7.46 9.11
N ALA A 94 -0.44 7.26 9.52
CA ALA A 94 0.61 6.75 8.64
C ALA A 94 0.99 5.30 9.02
N ILE A 95 0.99 4.40 8.05
CA ILE A 95 1.34 2.99 8.23
C ILE A 95 2.49 2.64 7.29
N ARG A 96 3.65 2.35 7.88
CA ARG A 96 4.82 1.85 7.13
C ARG A 96 4.68 0.35 6.88
N LEU A 97 4.90 -0.08 5.64
CA LEU A 97 4.80 -1.48 5.23
C LEU A 97 6.13 -2.18 5.48
N THR A 98 6.21 -3.02 6.52
CA THR A 98 7.49 -3.61 6.97
C THR A 98 7.69 -5.08 6.62
N SER A 99 6.68 -5.79 6.11
CA SER A 99 6.75 -7.24 5.90
C SER A 99 6.52 -7.65 4.44
N ILE A 100 7.34 -8.58 3.96
CA ILE A 100 7.30 -9.13 2.60
C ILE A 100 6.17 -10.19 2.47
N GLY A 101 5.62 -10.34 1.26
CA GLY A 101 4.86 -11.53 0.84
C GLY A 101 3.40 -11.62 1.29
N LYS A 102 2.94 -10.79 2.23
CA LYS A 102 1.53 -10.79 2.68
C LYS A 102 0.83 -9.52 2.22
N LYS A 103 -0.30 -9.68 1.51
CA LYS A 103 -1.25 -8.59 1.25
C LYS A 103 -1.61 -7.90 2.56
N LYS A 104 -1.78 -6.58 2.52
CA LYS A 104 -2.18 -5.75 3.65
C LYS A 104 -3.57 -5.24 3.38
N TRP A 105 -4.45 -5.42 4.36
CA TRP A 105 -5.85 -5.04 4.26
C TRP A 105 -6.18 -4.07 5.37
N TYR A 106 -6.89 -3.02 5.02
CA TYR A 106 -7.29 -1.96 5.92
C TYR A 106 -8.75 -1.63 5.62
N ILE A 107 -9.53 -1.38 6.67
CA ILE A 107 -10.96 -1.06 6.58
C ILE A 107 -11.32 0.10 7.50
N CYS A 108 -12.44 0.76 7.22
CA CYS A 108 -13.09 1.66 8.16
C CYS A 108 -14.13 0.90 9.00
N GLY A 109 -13.90 0.82 10.32
CA GLY A 109 -14.78 0.15 11.28
C GLY A 109 -16.00 0.98 11.72
N VAL A 110 -16.11 2.26 11.34
CA VAL A 110 -17.23 3.13 11.72
C VAL A 110 -18.51 2.69 11.03
N GLY A 111 -19.60 2.46 11.79
CA GLY A 111 -20.93 2.15 11.25
C GLY A 111 -20.93 1.04 10.19
N ASN A 112 -21.42 1.34 8.99
CA ASN A 112 -21.36 0.44 7.83
C ASN A 112 -20.34 0.87 6.76
N HIS A 113 -19.40 1.77 7.09
CA HIS A 113 -18.49 2.38 6.11
C HIS A 113 -17.72 1.35 5.29
N CYS A 114 -17.18 0.33 5.95
CA CYS A 114 -16.44 -0.72 5.26
C CYS A 114 -17.28 -1.47 4.21
N ARG A 115 -18.61 -1.59 4.36
CA ARG A 115 -19.51 -2.16 3.33
C ARG A 115 -19.86 -1.18 2.19
N GLY A 116 -19.68 0.12 2.42
CA GLY A 116 -19.92 1.17 1.44
C GLY A 116 -18.67 1.53 0.61
N GLU A 117 -17.53 0.90 0.87
CA GLU A 117 -16.39 0.90 -0.04
C GLU A 117 -16.73 0.04 -1.26
N VAL A 118 -16.49 0.54 -2.48
CA VAL A 118 -16.73 -0.26 -3.69
C VAL A 118 -15.68 -1.36 -3.76
N ARG A 119 -16.13 -2.62 -3.78
CA ARG A 119 -15.29 -3.83 -3.83
C ARG A 119 -15.68 -4.61 -5.09
N ASN A 120 -14.87 -4.56 -6.14
CA ASN A 120 -15.02 -5.37 -7.34
C ASN A 120 -13.99 -6.52 -7.37
#